data_AF-A0A933CHQ0-F1
#
_entry.id   AF-A0A933CHQ0-F1
#
_cell.length_a   1.000
_cell.length_b   1.000
_cell.length_c   1.000
_cell.angle_alpha   90.00
_cell.angle_beta   90.00
_cell.angle_gamma   90.00
#
_symmetry.space_group_name_H-M   'P 1'
#
loop_
_entity.id
_entity.type
_entity.pdbx_description
1 polymer ?
#
loop_
_entity_poly.entity_id
_entity_poly.type
_entity_poly.pdbx_seq_one_letter_code
_entity_poly.pdbx_strand_id
1 'polypeptide(L)'
;MTCKQVESYWEHWLAGDVTSELERHLEACPRCRQQARELARASGWVRLLKQEPPQPGPAFWARLRHRIEESERAEEFWSELSWVAARAVLSLVALVFLLGLGLLFQSAAPRLTEFDLPPGYLDETTGVATTNGQLNRDQVVLTLVAYRE
;
A
#
# COMPACT_ATOMS: atom_id res chain seq x y z
N MET A 1 41.51 -15.91 3.41
CA MET A 1 40.37 -16.19 2.52
C MET A 1 39.81 -17.60 2.71
N THR A 2 38.49 -17.74 2.82
CA THR A 2 37.77 -19.03 2.81
C THR A 2 37.36 -19.44 1.39
N CYS A 3 37.08 -20.73 1.16
CA CYS A 3 36.64 -21.22 -0.16
C CYS A 3 35.39 -20.50 -0.68
N LYS A 4 34.46 -20.14 0.22
CA LYS A 4 33.23 -19.42 -0.12
C LYS A 4 33.49 -17.99 -0.57
N GLN A 5 34.49 -17.33 0.01
CA GLN A 5 34.87 -15.97 -0.38
C GLN A 5 35.49 -15.93 -1.79
N VAL A 6 36.13 -17.01 -2.25
CA VAL A 6 36.71 -17.07 -3.60
C VAL A 6 35.66 -16.86 -4.69
N GLU A 7 34.43 -17.31 -4.43
CA GLU A 7 33.35 -17.24 -5.41
C GLU A 7 33.04 -15.80 -5.86
N SER A 8 33.14 -14.82 -4.95
CA SER A 8 32.94 -13.41 -5.30
C SER A 8 34.11 -12.79 -6.07
N TYR A 9 35.29 -13.41 -6.05
CA TYR A 9 36.47 -12.91 -6.74
C TYR A 9 36.62 -13.46 -8.17
N TRP A 10 35.80 -14.41 -8.62
CA TRP A 10 35.94 -14.99 -9.95
C TRP A 10 35.75 -13.98 -11.08
N GLU A 11 34.83 -13.04 -10.94
CA GLU A 11 34.59 -12.00 -11.97
C GLU A 11 35.81 -11.09 -12.13
N HIS A 12 36.39 -10.66 -11.00
CA HIS A 12 37.58 -9.82 -10.96
C HIS A 12 38.76 -10.58 -11.57
N TRP A 13 38.94 -11.85 -11.18
CA TRP A 13 39.98 -12.72 -11.72
C TRP A 13 39.84 -12.92 -13.24
N LEU A 14 38.63 -13.13 -13.75
CA LEU A 14 38.36 -13.25 -15.20
C LEU A 14 38.60 -11.96 -15.97
N ALA A 15 38.39 -10.80 -15.32
CA ALA A 15 38.74 -9.48 -15.86
C ALA A 15 40.26 -9.22 -15.84
N GLY A 16 41.04 -10.06 -15.16
CA GLY A 16 42.49 -9.92 -15.00
C GLY A 16 42.92 -9.16 -13.74
N ASP A 17 41.98 -8.84 -12.86
CA ASP A 17 42.24 -8.21 -11.57
C ASP A 17 42.42 -9.29 -10.50
N VAL A 18 43.68 -9.60 -10.19
CA VAL A 18 44.05 -10.69 -9.28
C VAL A 18 44.66 -10.12 -8.01
N THR A 19 44.07 -10.45 -6.87
CA THR A 19 44.62 -10.08 -5.56
C THR A 19 45.64 -11.12 -5.08
N SER A 20 46.65 -10.67 -4.34
CA SER A 20 47.68 -11.56 -3.78
C SER A 20 47.11 -12.58 -2.77
N GLU A 21 45.98 -12.28 -2.13
CA GLU A 21 45.27 -13.22 -1.26
C GLU A 21 44.60 -14.35 -2.04
N LEU A 22 44.04 -14.04 -3.22
CA LEU A 22 43.47 -15.02 -4.13
C LEU A 22 44.54 -15.98 -4.65
N GLU A 23 45.68 -15.47 -5.11
CA GLU A 23 46.80 -16.30 -5.59
C GLU A 23 47.28 -17.28 -4.52
N ARG A 24 47.53 -16.78 -3.31
CA ARG A 24 47.97 -17.61 -2.18
C ARG A 24 46.97 -18.71 -1.86
N HIS A 25 45.67 -18.43 -1.97
CA HIS A 25 44.65 -19.46 -1.76
C HIS A 25 44.60 -20.48 -2.89
N LEU A 26 44.77 -20.08 -4.16
CA LEU A 26 44.85 -21.01 -5.28
C LEU A 26 46.08 -21.93 -5.18
N GLU A 27 47.18 -21.45 -4.60
CA GLU A 27 48.36 -22.25 -4.25
C GLU A 27 48.13 -23.21 -3.07
N ALA A 28 47.28 -22.84 -2.11
CA ALA A 28 46.97 -23.67 -0.95
C ALA A 28 45.84 -24.68 -1.21
N CYS A 29 44.84 -24.35 -2.03
CA CYS A 29 43.61 -25.13 -2.19
C CYS A 29 43.52 -25.80 -3.58
N PRO A 30 43.62 -27.13 -3.68
CA PRO A 30 43.54 -27.84 -4.96
C PRO A 30 42.16 -27.74 -5.62
N ARG A 31 41.07 -27.68 -4.82
CA ARG A 31 39.70 -27.56 -5.33
C ARG A 31 39.50 -26.23 -6.07
N CYS A 32 39.85 -25.11 -5.44
CA CYS A 32 39.73 -23.79 -6.06
C CYS A 32 40.69 -23.64 -7.26
N ARG A 33 41.87 -24.24 -7.21
CA ARG A 33 42.78 -24.30 -8.37
C ARG A 33 42.16 -25.04 -9.56
N GLN A 34 41.46 -26.14 -9.33
CA GLN A 34 40.79 -26.87 -10.39
C GLN A 34 39.65 -26.05 -11.01
N GLN A 35 38.85 -25.37 -10.17
CA GLN A 35 37.81 -24.45 -10.65
C GLN A 35 38.40 -23.31 -11.49
N ALA A 36 39.50 -22.70 -11.06
CA ALA A 36 40.20 -21.67 -11.84
C ALA A 36 40.62 -22.18 -13.23
N ARG A 37 41.13 -23.42 -13.32
CA ARG A 37 41.51 -24.05 -14.60
C ARG A 37 40.31 -24.34 -15.51
N GLU A 38 39.16 -24.70 -14.93
CA GLU A 38 37.92 -24.90 -15.68
C GLU A 38 37.37 -23.58 -16.21
N LEU A 39 37.35 -22.53 -15.38
CA LEU A 39 36.95 -21.18 -15.77
C LEU A 39 37.89 -20.59 -16.84
N ALA A 40 39.21 -20.79 -16.72
CA ALA A 40 40.17 -20.36 -17.73
C ALA A 40 39.92 -21.01 -19.10
N ARG A 41 39.59 -22.31 -19.10
CA ARG A 41 39.24 -23.03 -20.32
C ARG A 41 37.95 -22.47 -20.92
N ALA A 42 36.90 -22.34 -20.11
CA ALA A 42 35.62 -21.79 -20.54
C ALA A 42 35.76 -20.37 -21.12
N SER A 43 36.49 -19.48 -20.45
CA SER A 43 36.74 -18.12 -20.94
C SER A 43 37.55 -18.10 -22.24
N GLY A 44 38.47 -19.05 -22.41
CA GLY A 44 39.15 -19.30 -23.69
C GLY A 44 38.18 -19.62 -24.82
N TRP A 45 37.25 -20.55 -24.61
CA TRP A 45 36.21 -20.89 -25.60
C TRP A 45 35.30 -19.70 -25.93
N VAL A 46 34.88 -18.94 -24.91
CA VAL A 46 34.05 -17.74 -25.11
C VAL A 46 34.80 -16.66 -25.90
N ARG A 47 36.10 -16.49 -25.67
CA ARG A 47 36.93 -15.54 -26.44
C ARG A 47 37.01 -15.93 -27.91
N LEU A 48 37.03 -17.22 -28.24
CA LEU A 48 37.00 -17.68 -29.63
C LEU A 48 35.65 -17.40 -30.31
N LEU A 49 34.56 -17.35 -29.53
CA LEU A 49 33.22 -16.99 -30.00
C LEU A 49 33.00 -15.48 -30.07
N LYS A 50 33.95 -14.66 -29.59
CA LYS A 50 33.84 -13.21 -29.62
C LYS A 50 33.98 -12.73 -31.06
N GLN A 51 32.85 -12.68 -31.76
CA GLN A 51 32.72 -12.03 -33.04
C GLN A 51 32.77 -10.51 -32.85
N GLU A 52 33.20 -9.79 -33.88
CA GLU A 52 33.04 -8.34 -33.95
C GLU A 52 31.56 -8.03 -33.64
N PRO A 53 31.25 -7.16 -32.65
CA PRO A 53 29.87 -6.84 -32.35
C PRO A 53 29.22 -6.31 -33.64
N PRO A 54 28.07 -6.88 -34.06
CA PRO A 54 27.41 -6.39 -35.26
C PRO A 54 27.10 -4.90 -35.07
N GLN A 55 27.52 -4.07 -36.02
CA GLN A 55 27.20 -2.65 -35.95
C GLN A 55 25.67 -2.50 -35.95
N PRO A 56 25.12 -1.71 -35.03
CA PRO A 56 23.68 -1.50 -34.99
C PRO A 56 23.23 -0.91 -36.32
N GLY A 57 22.18 -1.50 -36.92
CA GLY A 57 21.62 -0.97 -38.15
C GLY A 57 21.10 0.47 -37.97
N PRO A 58 20.89 1.23 -39.06
CA PRO A 58 20.55 2.65 -38.99
C PRO A 58 19.27 2.96 -38.20
N ALA A 59 18.30 2.04 -38.20
CA ALA A 59 17.05 2.18 -37.45
C ALA A 59 17.16 1.84 -35.94
N PHE A 60 18.27 1.27 -35.49
CA PHE A 60 18.46 0.87 -34.10
C PHE A 60 18.34 2.07 -33.16
N TRP A 61 19.06 3.16 -33.46
CA TRP A 61 19.07 4.35 -32.62
C TRP A 61 17.72 5.07 -32.58
N ALA A 62 16.99 5.07 -33.69
CA ALA A 62 15.64 5.62 -33.73
C ALA A 62 14.68 4.81 -32.83
N ARG A 63 14.72 3.48 -32.92
CA ARG A 63 13.91 2.60 -32.06
C ARG A 63 14.30 2.69 -30.60
N LEU A 64 15.59 2.74 -30.30
CA LEU A 64 16.09 2.85 -28.93
C LEU A 64 15.61 4.15 -28.28
N ARG A 65 15.76 5.28 -28.98
CA ARG A 65 15.29 6.57 -28.49
C ARG A 65 13.78 6.56 -28.23
N HIS A 66 13.01 6.04 -29.19
CA HIS A 66 11.56 5.93 -29.02
C HIS A 66 11.17 5.09 -27.79
N ARG A 67 11.87 3.97 -27.55
CA ARG A 67 11.61 3.11 -26.39
C ARG A 67 11.94 3.80 -25.07
N ILE A 68 13.04 4.56 -25.01
CA ILE A 68 13.42 5.33 -23.82
C ILE A 68 12.37 6.40 -23.52
N GLU A 69 11.97 7.17 -24.53
CA GLU A 69 10.95 8.20 -24.37
C GLU A 69 9.58 7.61 -23.98
N GLU A 70 9.20 6.44 -24.52
CA GLU A 70 8.00 5.72 -24.08
C GLU A 70 8.06 5.32 -22.60
N SER A 71 9.20 4.81 -22.13
CA SER A 71 9.35 4.44 -20.73
C SER A 71 9.32 5.64 -19.79
N GLU A 72 9.99 6.74 -20.16
CA GLU A 72 10.01 7.97 -19.35
C GLU A 72 8.60 8.56 -19.20
N ARG A 73 7.83 8.66 -20.30
CA ARG A 73 6.44 9.13 -20.23
C ARG A 73 5.55 8.22 -19.38
N ALA A 74 5.77 6.90 -19.42
CA ALA A 74 5.01 5.98 -18.59
C ALA A 74 5.34 6.19 -17.10
N GLU A 75 6.61 6.34 -16.75
CA GLU A 75 7.04 6.64 -15.38
C GLU A 75 6.49 7.98 -14.88
N GLU A 76 6.54 9.03 -15.70
CA GLU A 76 5.95 10.34 -15.39
C GLU A 76 4.45 10.20 -15.10
N PHE A 77 3.70 9.51 -15.98
CA PHE A 77 2.27 9.27 -15.79
C PHE A 77 1.95 8.52 -14.49
N TRP A 78 2.69 7.44 -14.18
CA TRP A 78 2.51 6.68 -12.94
C TRP A 78 2.85 7.51 -11.70
N SER A 79 3.87 8.38 -11.80
CA SER A 79 4.27 9.25 -10.71
C SER A 79 3.20 10.30 -10.39
N GLU A 80 2.63 10.95 -11.40
CA GLU A 80 1.55 11.94 -11.22
C GLU A 80 0.28 11.29 -10.69
N LEU A 81 -0.09 10.12 -11.25
CA LEU A 81 -1.24 9.36 -10.79
C LEU A 81 -1.09 8.93 -9.33
N SER A 82 0.11 8.49 -8.93
CA SER A 82 0.38 8.09 -7.54
C SER A 82 0.25 9.26 -6.56
N TRP A 83 0.62 10.47 -6.98
CA TRP A 83 0.52 11.68 -6.18
C TRP A 83 -0.93 12.12 -5.98
N VAL A 84 -1.76 12.03 -7.02
CA VAL A 84 -3.21 12.28 -6.92
C VAL A 84 -3.88 11.20 -6.08
N ALA A 85 -3.54 9.93 -6.31
CA ALA A 85 -4.08 8.80 -5.56
C ALA A 85 -3.74 8.90 -4.06
N ALA A 86 -2.52 9.30 -3.70
CA ALA A 86 -2.11 9.50 -2.30
C ALA A 86 -2.98 10.56 -1.60
N ARG A 87 -3.28 11.68 -2.28
CA ARG A 87 -4.20 12.70 -1.74
C ARG A 87 -5.63 12.20 -1.61
N ALA A 88 -6.12 11.46 -2.60
CA ALA A 88 -7.44 10.88 -2.56
C ALA A 88 -7.58 9.91 -1.38
N VAL A 89 -6.59 9.03 -1.17
CA VAL A 89 -6.55 8.11 -0.03
C VAL A 89 -6.52 8.87 1.30
N LEU A 90 -5.68 9.89 1.44
CA LEU A 90 -5.64 10.72 2.66
C LEU A 90 -6.99 11.40 2.92
N SER A 91 -7.64 11.93 1.88
CA SER A 91 -8.96 12.57 2.01
C SER A 91 -10.05 11.57 2.41
N LEU A 92 -10.02 10.35 1.86
CA LEU A 92 -10.92 9.27 2.22
C LEU A 92 -10.72 8.84 3.67
N VAL A 93 -9.46 8.65 4.10
CA VAL A 93 -9.12 8.31 5.49
C VAL A 93 -9.61 9.40 6.45
N ALA A 94 -9.39 10.67 6.12
CA ALA A 94 -9.88 11.79 6.91
C ALA A 94 -11.41 11.81 6.98
N LEU A 95 -12.11 11.59 5.87
CA LEU A 95 -13.57 11.52 5.82
C LEU A 95 -14.11 10.38 6.70
N VAL A 96 -13.54 9.18 6.56
CA VAL A 96 -13.91 8.00 7.37
C VAL A 96 -13.64 8.28 8.85
N PHE A 97 -12.53 8.92 9.18
CA PHE A 97 -12.19 9.29 10.55
C PHE A 97 -13.17 10.31 11.13
N LEU A 98 -13.51 11.37 10.37
CA LEU A 98 -14.49 12.38 10.77
C LEU A 98 -15.88 11.78 10.95
N LEU A 99 -16.30 10.88 10.04
CA LEU A 99 -17.56 10.17 10.14
C LEU A 99 -17.58 9.26 11.38
N GLY A 100 -16.49 8.53 11.63
CA GLY A 100 -16.31 7.72 12.83
C GLY A 100 -16.39 8.56 14.11
N LEU A 101 -15.70 9.70 14.17
CA LEU A 101 -15.81 10.64 15.28
C LEU A 101 -17.25 11.14 15.46
N GLY A 102 -17.91 11.55 14.37
CA GLY A 102 -19.30 12.03 14.41
C GLY A 102 -20.26 10.99 14.99
N LEU A 103 -20.10 9.71 14.62
CA LEU A 103 -20.87 8.60 15.18
C LEU A 103 -20.58 8.40 16.68
N LEU A 104 -19.33 8.56 17.11
CA LEU A 104 -18.97 8.51 18.53
C LEU A 104 -19.61 9.67 19.31
N PHE A 105 -19.63 10.88 18.78
CA PHE A 105 -20.26 12.03 19.44
C PHE A 105 -21.79 11.97 19.46
N GLN A 106 -22.44 11.34 18.47
CA GLN A 106 -23.89 11.10 18.48
C GLN A 106 -24.34 10.12 19.57
N SER A 107 -23.44 9.27 20.08
CA SER A 107 -23.76 8.37 21.19
C SER A 107 -23.96 9.10 22.54
N ALA A 108 -23.64 10.40 22.61
CA ALA A 108 -24.04 11.28 23.69
C ALA A 108 -25.38 11.95 23.41
N ALA A 109 -26.42 11.17 23.11
CA ALA A 109 -27.78 11.69 23.28
C ALA A 109 -27.91 12.10 24.76
N PRO A 110 -28.37 13.33 25.07
CA PRO A 110 -28.68 13.68 26.44
C PRO A 110 -29.68 12.63 26.93
N ARG A 111 -29.34 11.92 28.01
CA ARG A 111 -30.37 11.18 28.74
C ARG A 111 -31.37 12.27 29.10
N LEU A 112 -32.55 12.23 28.47
CA LEU A 112 -33.70 12.96 28.98
C LEU A 112 -33.78 12.51 30.44
N THR A 113 -33.36 13.39 31.35
CA THR A 113 -33.59 13.22 32.77
C THR A 113 -35.07 12.96 32.87
N GLU A 114 -35.38 11.72 33.24
CA GLU A 114 -36.71 11.26 33.59
C GLU A 114 -37.30 12.34 34.49
N PHE A 115 -38.26 13.08 33.92
CA PHE A 115 -38.94 14.14 34.62
C PHE A 115 -39.56 13.47 35.83
N ASP A 116 -39.21 13.92 37.03
CA ASP A 116 -39.81 13.51 38.28
C ASP A 116 -41.28 13.94 38.20
N LEU A 117 -42.15 13.07 37.67
CA LEU A 117 -43.59 13.29 37.68
C LEU A 117 -44.00 13.26 39.15
N PRO A 118 -44.52 14.37 39.72
CA PRO A 118 -45.07 14.31 41.06
C PRO A 118 -46.18 13.23 41.09
N PRO A 119 -46.18 12.33 42.08
CA PRO A 119 -47.16 11.26 42.19
C PRO A 119 -48.51 11.88 42.54
N GLY A 120 -49.27 12.26 41.52
CA GLY A 120 -50.54 12.98 41.72
C GLY A 120 -51.43 13.07 40.50
N TYR A 121 -51.17 12.33 39.42
CA TYR A 121 -52.02 12.39 38.21
C TYR A 121 -52.29 11.02 37.54
N LEU A 122 -52.06 9.91 38.25
CA LEU A 122 -52.40 8.56 37.77
C LEU A 122 -53.46 7.88 38.63
N ASP A 123 -54.47 8.61 39.09
CA ASP A 123 -55.65 8.02 39.74
C ASP A 123 -56.96 8.26 38.98
N GLU A 124 -56.88 8.71 37.72
CA GLU A 124 -58.09 8.91 36.92
C GLU A 124 -57.83 8.66 35.43
N THR A 125 -57.54 7.40 35.08
CA THR A 125 -57.77 6.82 33.73
C THR A 125 -57.63 5.30 33.68
N THR A 126 -57.65 4.60 34.83
CA THR A 126 -58.00 3.17 34.86
C THR A 126 -59.51 3.04 34.63
N GLY A 127 -59.93 3.14 33.37
CA GLY A 127 -61.34 2.99 33.06
C GLY A 127 -61.83 3.30 31.65
N VAL A 128 -60.99 3.33 30.60
CA VAL A 128 -61.53 3.25 29.23
C VAL A 128 -60.60 2.39 28.37
N ALA A 129 -60.91 1.09 28.34
CA ALA A 129 -60.48 0.23 27.26
C ALA A 129 -60.95 0.85 25.93
N THR A 130 -60.00 1.22 25.09
CA THR A 130 -60.22 1.66 23.72
C THR A 130 -60.79 0.51 22.90
N THR A 131 -62.11 0.43 22.80
CA THR A 131 -62.79 -0.30 21.73
C THR A 131 -63.28 0.74 20.72
N ASN A 132 -62.65 0.73 19.54
CA ASN A 132 -62.85 1.61 18.38
C ASN A 132 -62.01 2.90 18.39
N GLY A 133 -61.00 2.93 17.52
CA GLY A 133 -60.07 4.03 17.30
C GLY A 133 -60.73 5.32 16.82
N GLN A 134 -61.34 6.06 17.75
CA GLN A 134 -61.64 7.47 17.61
C GLN A 134 -60.90 8.22 18.70
N LEU A 135 -59.99 9.12 18.29
CA LEU A 135 -59.39 10.09 19.21
C LEU A 135 -60.49 10.93 19.83
N ASN A 136 -60.54 10.97 21.15
CA ASN A 136 -61.50 11.78 21.88
C ASN A 136 -61.16 13.27 21.67
N ARG A 137 -62.16 14.07 21.33
CA ARG A 137 -62.01 15.48 20.90
C ARG A 137 -61.26 16.33 21.94
N ASP A 138 -61.43 16.00 23.21
CA ASP A 138 -60.79 16.73 24.32
C ASP A 138 -59.28 16.47 24.39
N GLN A 139 -58.81 15.35 23.85
CA GLN A 139 -57.40 14.98 23.79
C GLN A 139 -56.63 15.77 22.70
N VAL A 140 -57.33 16.20 21.64
CA VAL A 140 -56.78 17.08 20.59
C VAL A 140 -56.63 18.52 21.07
N VAL A 141 -57.54 18.98 21.94
CA VAL A 141 -57.47 20.35 22.48
C VAL A 141 -56.28 20.50 23.44
N LEU A 142 -56.02 19.50 24.28
CA LEU A 142 -54.87 19.52 25.19
C LEU A 142 -53.51 19.48 24.47
N THR A 143 -53.41 18.74 23.36
CA THR A 143 -52.18 18.70 22.56
C THR A 143 -51.91 20.01 21.81
N LEU A 144 -52.96 20.73 21.40
CA LEU A 144 -52.79 22.01 20.70
C LEU A 144 -52.43 23.17 21.64
N VAL A 145 -52.85 23.15 22.90
CA VAL A 145 -52.48 24.18 23.88
C VAL A 145 -51.03 24.02 24.35
N ALA A 146 -50.51 22.80 24.41
CA ALA A 146 -49.13 22.52 24.80
C ALA A 146 -48.06 22.95 23.77
N TYR A 147 -48.46 23.31 22.54
CA TYR A 147 -47.53 23.69 21.46
C TYR A 147 -47.40 25.21 21.27
N ARG A 148 -47.95 26.01 22.19
CA ARG A 148 -47.89 27.47 22.11
C ARG A 148 -47.18 28.08 23.30
N GLU A 149 -45.90 27.75 23.47
CA GLU A 149 -44.86 28.61 24.05
C GLU A 149 -43.53 28.38 23.32
#